data_AF-A0A2Z2NM53-F1
#
_entry.id   AF-A0A2Z2NM53-F1
#
_cell.length_a   1.000
_cell.length_b   1.000
_cell.length_c   1.000
_cell.angle_alpha   90.00
_cell.angle_beta   90.00
_cell.angle_gamma   90.00
#
_symmetry.space_group_name_H-M   'P 1'
#
loop_
_entity.id
_entity.type
_entity.pdbx_description
1 polymer ?
#
loop_
_entity_poly.entity_id
_entity_poly.type
_entity_poly.pdbx_seq_one_letter_code
_entity_poly.pdbx_strand_id
1 'polypeptide(L)' 'MPLATPTDLTTDATRDLSGAMNVVLADVFALYLKTKNFHWHMSGSHFCDYHLLLNEQAEQLFAMSDPIA' A
#
# COMPACT_ATOMS: atom_id res chain seq x y z
N MET A 1 -25.92 4.51 -2.04
CA MET A 1 -25.57 5.45 -3.13
C MET A 1 -24.11 5.81 -2.99
N PRO A 2 -23.38 6.02 -4.10
CA PRO A 2 -22.04 6.61 -4.04
C PRO A 2 -22.07 7.97 -3.34
N LEU A 3 -20.98 8.36 -2.70
CA LEU A 3 -20.79 9.72 -2.18
C LEU A 3 -20.83 10.71 -3.35
N ALA A 4 -21.52 11.83 -3.18
CA ALA A 4 -21.58 12.90 -4.18
C ALA A 4 -20.35 13.80 -4.06
N THR A 5 -19.18 13.26 -4.39
CA THR A 5 -17.91 13.99 -4.34
C THR A 5 -17.86 15.00 -5.50
N PRO A 6 -17.63 16.30 -5.25
CA PRO A 6 -17.46 17.26 -6.32
C PRO A 6 -16.24 16.90 -7.19
N THR A 7 -16.50 16.56 -8.45
CA THR A 7 -15.47 16.24 -9.45
C THR A 7 -16.04 16.54 -10.84
N ASP A 8 -15.15 16.84 -11.78
CA ASP A 8 -15.45 16.98 -13.21
C ASP A 8 -15.52 15.61 -13.93
N LEU A 9 -15.24 14.51 -13.21
CA LEU A 9 -15.38 13.15 -13.72
C LEU A 9 -16.83 12.71 -13.84
N THR A 10 -17.12 11.93 -14.89
CA THR A 10 -18.43 11.26 -15.03
C THR A 10 -18.57 10.15 -13.99
N THR A 11 -19.81 9.75 -13.70
CA THR A 11 -20.09 8.64 -12.76
C THR A 11 -19.38 7.34 -13.16
N ASP A 12 -19.34 7.02 -14.46
CA ASP A 12 -18.65 5.82 -14.95
C ASP A 12 -17.13 5.93 -14.77
N ALA A 13 -16.54 7.09 -15.07
CA ALA A 13 -15.12 7.33 -14.87
C ALA A 13 -14.72 7.23 -13.38
N THR A 14 -15.53 7.80 -12.49
CA THR A 14 -15.32 7.69 -11.04
C THR A 14 -15.40 6.23 -10.58
N ARG A 15 -16.41 5.47 -11.05
CA ARG A 15 -16.55 4.03 -10.72
C ARG A 15 -15.31 3.25 -11.14
N ASP A 16 -14.88 3.40 -12.39
CA ASP A 16 -13.78 2.62 -12.95
C ASP A 16 -12.44 2.98 -12.28
N LEU A 17 -12.23 4.27 -12.01
CA LEU A 17 -11.04 4.74 -11.28
C LEU A 17 -11.01 4.21 -9.83
N SER A 18 -12.11 4.30 -9.09
CA SER A 18 -12.18 3.74 -7.74
C SER A 18 -11.94 2.21 -7.74
N GLY A 19 -12.44 1.50 -8.75
CA GLY A 19 -12.17 0.07 -8.91
C GLY A 19 -10.68 -0.22 -9.09
N ALA A 20 -10.01 0.53 -9.97
CA ALA A 20 -8.57 0.39 -10.18
C ALA A 20 -7.74 0.77 -8.95
N MET A 21 -8.09 1.87 -8.26
CA MET A 21 -7.41 2.30 -7.03
C MET A 21 -7.53 1.27 -5.91
N ASN A 22 -8.68 0.61 -5.77
CA ASN A 22 -8.84 -0.48 -4.80
C ASN A 22 -7.89 -1.67 -5.05
N VAL A 23 -7.63 -2.00 -6.32
CA VAL A 23 -6.66 -3.06 -6.66
C VAL A 23 -5.25 -2.62 -6.28
N VAL A 24 -4.87 -1.39 -6.61
CA VAL A 24 -3.54 -0.84 -6.24
C VAL A 24 -3.38 -0.77 -4.72
N LEU A 25 -4.41 -0.34 -3.98
CA LEU A 25 -4.41 -0.32 -2.52
C LEU A 25 -4.17 -1.72 -1.94
N ALA A 26 -4.88 -2.72 -2.46
CA ALA A 26 -4.73 -4.10 -2.03
C ALA A 26 -3.31 -4.63 -2.29
N ASP A 27 -2.74 -4.34 -3.45
CA ASP A 27 -1.38 -4.77 -3.81
C ASP A 27 -0.32 -4.08 -2.93
N VAL A 28 -0.43 -2.76 -2.71
CA VAL A 28 0.46 -2.00 -1.81
C VAL A 28 0.39 -2.54 -0.38
N PHE A 29 -0.82 -2.82 0.12
CA PHE A 29 -0.99 -3.37 1.46
C PHE A 29 -0.45 -4.80 1.57
N ALA A 30 -0.61 -5.62 0.51
CA ALA A 30 -0.01 -6.95 0.46
C ALA A 30 1.52 -6.89 0.47
N LEU A 31 2.13 -5.92 -0.22
CA LEU A 31 3.57 -5.68 -0.17
C LEU A 31 4.04 -5.24 1.22
N TYR A 32 3.29 -4.36 1.89
CA TYR A 32 3.58 -3.97 3.28
C TYR A 32 3.63 -5.19 4.20
N LEU A 33 2.59 -6.04 4.17
CA LEU A 33 2.52 -7.24 5.00
C LEU A 33 3.66 -8.22 4.71
N LYS A 34 4.01 -8.43 3.43
CA LYS A 34 5.13 -9.29 3.05
C LYS A 34 6.46 -8.73 3.55
N THR A 35 6.67 -7.43 3.39
CA THR A 35 7.91 -6.76 3.84
C THR A 35 8.06 -6.87 5.36
N LYS A 36 6.98 -6.64 6.11
CA LYS A 36 6.96 -6.88 7.57
C LYS A 36 7.18 -8.34 7.93
N ASN A 37 6.63 -9.28 7.18
CA ASN A 37 6.86 -10.70 7.40
C ASN A 37 8.34 -11.05 7.29
N PHE A 38 9.06 -10.55 6.28
CA PHE A 38 10.50 -10.71 6.18
C PHE A 38 11.24 -10.00 7.32
N HIS A 39 10.90 -8.75 7.61
CA HIS A 39 11.50 -7.99 8.72
C HIS A 39 11.40 -8.73 10.05
N TRP A 40 10.30 -9.43 10.34
CA TRP A 40 10.16 -10.16 11.60
C TRP A 40 10.87 -11.51 11.65
N HIS A 41 11.02 -12.19 10.50
CA HIS A 41 11.43 -13.60 10.46
C HIS A 41 12.77 -13.85 9.78
N MET A 42 13.45 -12.83 9.26
CA MET A 42 14.76 -12.99 8.64
C MET A 42 15.87 -13.21 9.69
N SER A 43 16.94 -13.90 9.28
CA SER A 43 18.15 -14.11 10.10
C SER A 43 19.39 -14.18 9.22
N GLY A 44 20.60 -14.02 9.79
CA GLY A 44 21.86 -14.14 9.07
C GLY A 44 22.91 -13.10 9.47
N SER A 45 24.09 -13.15 8.84
CA SER A 45 25.22 -12.24 9.11
C SER A 45 24.88 -10.76 8.88
N HIS A 46 23.89 -10.47 8.03
CA HIS A 46 23.41 -9.13 7.70
C HIS A 46 22.08 -8.78 8.39
N PHE A 47 21.77 -9.43 9.53
CA PHE A 47 20.51 -9.25 10.24
C PHE A 47 20.18 -7.77 10.48
N CYS A 48 21.10 -7.00 11.05
CA CYS A 48 20.85 -5.60 11.43
C CYS A 48 20.53 -4.72 10.21
N ASP A 49 21.38 -4.79 9.18
CA ASP A 49 21.25 -3.96 7.97
C ASP A 49 19.92 -4.21 7.26
N TYR A 50 19.56 -5.49 7.08
CA TYR A 50 18.30 -5.84 6.44
C TYR A 50 17.09 -5.60 7.33
N HIS A 51 17.19 -5.74 8.66
CA HIS A 51 16.09 -5.37 9.56
C HIS A 51 15.73 -3.90 9.44
N LEU A 52 16.73 -3.02 9.42
CA LEU A 52 16.53 -1.58 9.28
C LEU A 52 15.97 -1.23 7.91
N LEU A 53 16.57 -1.76 6.83
CA LEU A 53 16.13 -1.53 5.46
C LEU A 53 14.67 -1.97 5.25
N LEU A 54 14.32 -3.19 5.69
CA LEU A 54 12.97 -3.72 5.53
C LEU A 54 11.95 -2.96 6.38
N ASN A 55 12.35 -2.41 7.52
CA ASN A 55 11.46 -1.55 8.30
C ASN A 55 11.19 -0.21 7.60
N GLU A 56 12.23 0.43 7.07
CA GLU A 56 12.09 1.68 6.31
C GLU A 56 11.18 1.49 5.09
N GLN A 57 11.38 0.41 4.32
CA GLN A 57 10.52 0.07 3.19
C GLN A 57 9.08 -0.21 3.62
N ALA A 58 8.87 -0.90 4.75
CA ALA A 58 7.53 -1.15 5.27
C ALA A 58 6.83 0.15 5.69
N GLU A 59 7.55 1.12 6.28
CA GLU A 59 7.00 2.44 6.62
C GLU A 59 6.59 3.21 5.37
N GLN A 60 7.40 3.19 4.31
CA GLN A 60 7.07 3.81 3.03
C GLN A 60 5.82 3.17 2.39
N LEU A 61 5.76 1.83 2.34
CA LEU A 61 4.61 1.10 1.79
C LEU A 61 3.32 1.35 2.59
N PHE A 62 3.42 1.44 3.92
CA PHE A 62 2.28 1.73 4.77
C PHE A 62 1.80 3.18 4.57
N ALA A 63 2.72 4.14 4.49
CA ALA A 63 2.40 5.54 4.21
C ALA A 63 1.74 5.74 2.84
N MET A 64 2.05 4.89 1.85
CA MET A 64 1.37 4.92 0.55
C MET A 64 -0.10 4.50 0.61
N SER A 65 -0.54 3.72 1.62
CA SER A 65 -1.92 3.20 1.66
C SER A 65 -2.97 4.29 1.91
N ASP A 66 -2.65 5.29 2.72
CA ASP A 66 -3.59 6.36 3.09
C ASP A 66 -4.00 7.25 1.91
N PRO A 67 -3.08 7.82 1.10
CA PRO A 67 -3.46 8.64 -0.05
C PRO A 67 -4.09 7.86 -1.22
N ILE A 68 -4.05 6.52 -1.21
CA ILE A 68 -4.69 5.68 -2.23
C ILE A 68 -6.15 5.35 -1.84
N ALA A 69 -6.46 5.29 -0.54
CA ALA A 69 -7.77 4.95 0.01
C ALA A 69 -8.76 6.13 -0.03
#